data_AF-A0A392NBH3-F1
#
_entry.id   AF-A0A392NBH3-F1
#
_cell.length_a   1.000
_cell.length_b   1.000
_cell.length_c   1.000
_cell.angle_alpha   90.00
_cell.angle_beta   90.00
_cell.angle_gamma   90.00
#
_symmetry.space_group_name_H-M   'P 1'
#
loop_
_entity.id
_entity.type
_entity.pdbx_description
1 polymer ?
#
loop_
_entity_poly.entity_id
_entity_poly.type
_entity_poly.pdbx_seq_one_letter_code
_entity_poly.pdbx_strand_id
1 'polypeptide(L)'
;VICCLEGARIGIQYETSFAGEHCEFYHCVLESKSFLQRMTVLEHTVPFFLPIRETENDLLSSNAMKFIDHVGDLLQAYVDRREQVDYPCM
;
A
#
# COMPACT_ATOMS: atom_id res chain seq x y z
N VAL A 1 1.46 -6.12 -11.15
CA VAL A 1 0.01 -5.81 -11.13
C VAL A 1 -0.78 -7.06 -11.48
N ILE A 2 -1.41 -7.70 -10.49
CA ILE A 2 -2.36 -8.81 -10.70
C ILE A 2 -3.56 -8.53 -9.79
N CYS A 3 -4.74 -8.41 -10.39
CA CYS A 3 -6.01 -8.15 -9.70
C CYS A 3 -6.88 -9.41 -9.80
N CYS A 4 -6.94 -10.24 -8.75
CA CYS A 4 -7.97 -11.28 -8.67
C CYS A 4 -9.26 -10.66 -8.11
N LEU A 5 -10.30 -10.57 -8.95
CA LEU A 5 -11.63 -10.14 -8.55
C LEU A 5 -12.44 -11.36 -8.08
N GLU A 6 -12.30 -11.70 -6.81
CA GLU A 6 -13.31 -12.54 -6.12
C GLU A 6 -14.11 -11.64 -5.18
N GLY A 7 -15.44 -11.61 -5.36
CA GLY A 7 -16.36 -11.04 -4.36
C GLY A 7 -16.16 -9.56 -4.02
N ALA A 8 -15.93 -8.69 -5.02
CA ALA A 8 -15.77 -7.23 -4.85
C ALA A 8 -14.55 -6.78 -4.03
N ARG A 9 -13.51 -7.63 -4.01
CA ARG A 9 -12.22 -7.34 -3.39
C ARG A 9 -11.14 -7.10 -4.43
N ILE A 10 -10.19 -6.24 -4.08
CA ILE A 10 -9.00 -5.95 -4.89
C ILE A 10 -7.79 -6.15 -4.01
N GLY A 11 -6.98 -7.16 -4.32
CA GLY A 11 -5.66 -7.35 -3.72
C GLY A 11 -4.62 -6.49 -4.44
N ILE A 12 -3.84 -5.73 -3.68
CA ILE A 12 -2.70 -4.95 -4.16
C ILE A 12 -1.45 -5.51 -3.51
N GLN A 13 -0.41 -5.73 -4.33
CA GLN A 13 0.94 -6.04 -3.89
C GLN A 13 1.84 -4.85 -4.24
N TYR A 14 2.56 -4.36 -3.24
CA TYR A 14 3.59 -3.35 -3.36
C TYR A 14 4.94 -4.03 -3.34
N GLU A 15 5.74 -3.71 -4.35
CA GLU A 15 7.14 -4.12 -4.43
C GLU A 15 7.99 -2.93 -4.00
N THR A 16 8.96 -3.17 -3.12
CA THR A 16 9.91 -2.16 -2.69
C THR A 16 11.32 -2.61 -3.04
N SER A 17 12.22 -1.66 -3.23
CA SER A 17 13.62 -1.96 -3.53
C SER A 17 14.54 -0.93 -2.91
N PHE A 18 15.76 -1.33 -2.61
CA PHE A 18 16.81 -0.43 -2.15
C PHE A 18 18.10 -0.76 -2.89
N ALA A 19 18.80 0.28 -3.38
CA ALA A 19 20.01 0.12 -4.19
C ALA A 19 19.88 -0.85 -5.39
N GLY A 20 18.67 -1.00 -5.94
CA GLY A 20 18.38 -1.89 -7.06
C GLY A 20 18.07 -3.34 -6.68
N GLU A 21 18.19 -3.70 -5.38
CA GLU A 21 17.83 -5.00 -4.86
C GLU A 21 16.39 -4.99 -4.31
N HIS A 22 15.67 -6.10 -4.50
CA HIS A 22 14.32 -6.24 -3.97
C HIS A 22 14.33 -6.37 -2.45
N CYS A 23 13.46 -5.62 -1.79
CA CYS A 23 13.18 -5.76 -0.35
C CYS A 23 11.91 -6.61 -0.16
N GLU A 24 11.28 -6.52 1.01
CA GLU A 24 10.03 -7.24 1.25
C GLU A 24 8.82 -6.68 0.48
N PHE A 25 7.84 -7.57 0.28
CA PHE A 25 6.55 -7.22 -0.30
C PHE A 25 5.57 -6.79 0.77
N TYR A 26 4.73 -5.81 0.42
CA TYR A 26 3.59 -5.41 1.22
C TYR A 26 2.30 -5.66 0.46
N HIS A 27 1.23 -5.91 1.20
CA HIS A 27 -0.08 -6.17 0.62
C HIS A 27 -1.14 -5.31 1.27
N CYS A 28 -2.14 -4.95 0.47
CA CYS A 28 -3.34 -4.27 0.91
C CYS A 28 -4.53 -4.89 0.17
N VAL A 29 -5.59 -5.22 0.89
CA VAL A 29 -6.85 -5.70 0.32
C VAL A 29 -7.89 -4.61 0.48
N LEU A 30 -8.38 -4.12 -0.66
CA LEU A 30 -9.52 -3.22 -0.70
C LEU A 30 -10.80 -4.03 -0.88
N GLU A 31 -11.85 -3.63 -0.19
CA GLU A 31 -13.19 -4.20 -0.33
C GLU A 31 -14.18 -3.08 -0.65
N SER A 32 -15.13 -3.39 -1.54
CA SER A 32 -16.36 -2.60 -1.69
C SER A 32 -17.55 -3.53 -1.53
N LYS A 33 -18.41 -3.27 -0.54
CA LYS A 33 -19.60 -4.12 -0.29
C LYS A 33 -20.77 -3.77 -1.22
N SER A 34 -20.70 -2.65 -1.94
CA SER A 34 -21.72 -2.15 -2.86
C SER A 34 -21.17 -0.97 -3.67
N PHE A 35 -21.68 -0.77 -4.89
CA PHE A 35 -21.37 0.40 -5.73
C PHE A 35 -21.64 1.75 -5.03
N LEU A 36 -22.54 1.78 -4.05
CA LEU A 36 -22.86 2.99 -3.27
C LEU A 36 -22.00 3.15 -2.01
N GLN A 37 -21.27 2.11 -1.59
CA GLN A 37 -20.40 2.19 -0.42
C GLN A 37 -18.98 2.60 -0.79
N ARG A 38 -18.40 3.43 0.07
CA ARG A 38 -16.98 3.78 0.01
C ARG A 38 -16.15 2.49 0.03
N MET A 39 -15.17 2.42 -0.86
CA MET A 39 -14.14 1.37 -0.80
C MET A 39 -13.33 1.55 0.49
N THR A 40 -13.03 0.44 1.16
CA THR A 40 -12.33 0.44 2.45
C THR A 40 -11.16 -0.53 2.44
N VAL A 41 -10.18 -0.28 3.31
CA VAL A 41 -9.09 -1.24 3.55
C VAL A 41 -9.58 -2.35 4.48
N LEU A 42 -9.61 -3.58 3.98
CA LEU A 42 -10.02 -4.78 4.71
C LEU A 42 -8.87 -5.32 5.58
N GLU A 43 -7.70 -5.54 4.97
CA GLU A 43 -6.50 -6.05 5.62
C GLU A 43 -5.23 -5.56 4.89
N HIS A 44 -4.11 -5.48 5.61
CA HIS A 44 -2.82 -5.09 5.05
C HIS A 44 -1.64 -5.58 5.90
N THR A 45 -0.46 -5.60 5.30
CA THR A 45 0.82 -5.86 5.99
C THR A 45 1.65 -4.61 6.24
N VAL A 46 1.15 -3.43 5.84
CA VAL A 46 1.82 -2.13 6.02
C VAL A 46 2.13 -1.86 7.51
N PRO A 47 3.32 -1.34 7.86
CA PRO A 47 3.70 -1.00 9.24
C PRO A 47 2.71 -0.05 9.92
N PHE A 48 2.40 -0.32 11.20
CA PHE A 48 1.33 0.36 11.94
C PHE A 48 1.51 1.88 12.10
N PHE A 49 2.75 2.39 12.00
CA PHE A 49 3.04 3.81 12.12
C PHE A 49 2.87 4.58 10.80
N LEU A 50 2.68 3.89 9.67
CA LEU A 50 2.36 4.54 8.41
C LEU A 50 0.85 4.89 8.37
N PRO A 51 0.48 6.07 7.85
CA PRO A 51 -0.86 6.63 7.99
C PRO A 51 -1.89 6.03 7.01
N ILE A 52 -2.07 4.70 7.02
CA ILE A 52 -2.98 4.02 6.09
C ILE A 52 -4.44 4.41 6.31
N ARG A 53 -4.86 4.61 7.56
CA ARG A 53 -6.25 4.97 7.89
C ARG A 53 -6.58 6.39 7.46
N GLU A 54 -5.65 7.33 7.64
CA GLU A 54 -5.80 8.70 7.12
C GLU A 54 -5.84 8.68 5.59
N THR A 55 -4.89 7.99 4.96
CA THR A 55 -4.83 7.85 3.49
C THR A 55 -6.11 7.24 2.92
N GLU A 56 -6.67 6.23 3.58
CA GLU A 56 -7.97 5.62 3.24
C GLU A 56 -9.09 6.66 3.25
N ASN A 57 -9.18 7.46 4.31
CA ASN A 57 -10.25 8.44 4.47
C ASN A 57 -10.20 9.53 3.40
N ASP A 58 -8.99 9.98 3.06
CA ASP A 58 -8.76 11.10 2.15
C ASP A 58 -8.86 10.69 0.68
N LEU A 59 -8.35 9.49 0.33
CA LEU A 59 -8.13 9.11 -1.07
C LEU A 59 -9.10 8.04 -1.59
N LEU A 60 -9.52 7.05 -0.80
CA LEU A 60 -10.37 5.96 -1.33
C LEU A 60 -11.79 6.41 -1.69
N SER A 61 -12.27 7.50 -1.10
CA SER A 61 -13.56 8.11 -1.46
C SER A 61 -13.53 8.79 -2.83
N SER A 62 -12.37 9.24 -3.28
CA SER A 62 -12.23 10.07 -4.48
C SER A 62 -11.58 9.32 -5.63
N ASN A 63 -10.48 8.61 -5.38
CA ASN A 63 -9.71 7.92 -6.39
C ASN A 63 -8.87 6.80 -5.79
N ALA A 64 -9.28 5.56 -6.02
CA ALA A 64 -8.56 4.37 -5.56
C ALA A 64 -7.13 4.27 -6.11
N MET A 65 -6.87 4.75 -7.34
CA MET A 65 -5.50 4.76 -7.89
C MET A 65 -4.60 5.70 -7.10
N LYS A 66 -5.08 6.90 -6.72
CA LYS A 66 -4.30 7.82 -5.88
C LYS A 66 -3.98 7.21 -4.51
N PHE A 67 -4.92 6.49 -3.92
CA PHE A 67 -4.65 5.74 -2.69
C PHE A 67 -3.54 4.71 -2.92
N ILE A 68 -3.64 3.90 -3.97
CA ILE A 68 -2.67 2.86 -4.30
C ILE A 68 -1.27 3.48 -4.47
N ASP A 69 -1.14 4.51 -5.31
CA ASP A 69 0.13 5.17 -5.58
C ASP A 69 0.73 5.78 -4.31
N HIS A 70 -0.07 6.50 -3.51
CA HIS A 70 0.41 7.14 -2.28
C HIS A 70 0.91 6.13 -1.24
N VAL A 71 0.23 4.99 -1.08
CA VAL A 71 0.69 3.93 -0.18
C VAL A 71 2.00 3.32 -0.68
N GLY A 72 2.16 3.16 -1.99
CA GLY A 72 3.42 2.73 -2.60
C GLY A 72 4.57 3.69 -2.26
N ASP A 73 4.35 5.00 -2.42
CA ASP A 73 5.35 6.03 -2.10
C ASP A 73 5.74 6.00 -0.61
N LEU A 74 4.76 5.86 0.29
CA LEU A 74 5.00 5.77 1.73
C LEU A 74 5.84 4.55 2.11
N LEU A 75 5.55 3.40 1.51
CA LEU A 75 6.28 2.16 1.72
C LEU A 75 7.71 2.26 1.21
N GLN A 76 7.90 2.77 0.00
CA GLN A 76 9.22 2.97 -0.58
C GLN A 76 10.06 3.92 0.28
N ALA A 77 9.49 5.07 0.67
CA ALA A 77 10.18 6.01 1.54
C ALA A 77 10.48 5.46 2.95
N TYR A 78 9.68 4.51 3.44
CA TYR A 78 9.98 3.80 4.68
C TYR A 78 11.18 2.85 4.51
N VAL A 79 11.16 2.01 3.47
CA VAL A 79 12.24 1.08 3.15
C VAL A 79 13.55 1.83 2.93
N ASP A 80 13.55 2.89 2.11
CA ASP A 80 14.74 3.72 1.86
C ASP A 80 15.38 4.20 3.17
N ARG A 81 14.56 4.71 4.09
CA ARG A 81 15.05 5.23 5.38
C ARG A 81 15.51 4.13 6.33
N ARG A 82 14.85 2.97 6.33
CA ARG A 82 15.24 1.83 7.18
C ARG A 82 16.57 1.26 6.71
N GLU A 83 16.67 0.95 5.42
CA GLU A 83 17.89 0.36 4.84
C GLU A 83 19.07 1.34 4.90
N GLN A 84 18.85 2.65 4.78
CA GLN A 84 19.91 3.64 4.98
C GLN A 84 20.50 3.61 6.41
N VAL A 85 19.70 3.27 7.43
CA VAL A 85 20.19 3.16 8.81
C VAL A 85 20.93 1.85 9.03
N ASP A 86 20.45 0.76 8.42
CA ASP A 86 21.03 -0.58 8.56
C ASP A 86 22.29 -0.77 7.69
N TYR A 87 22.36 -0.08 6.55
CA TYR A 87 23.44 -0.11 5.57
C TYR A 87 23.89 1.31 5.15
N PRO A 88 24.44 2.13 6.07
CA PRO A 88 24.75 3.55 5.82
C PRO A 88 25.87 3.81 4.81
N CYS A 89 26.53 2.76 4.33
CA CYS A 89 27.68 2.83 3.43
C CYS A 89 27.41 2.23 2.03
N MET A 90 26.18 1.79 1.74
CA MET A 90 25.72 1.52 0.37
C MET A 90 25.20 2.82 -0.26
#